data_AF-D0GN09-F1
#
_entry.id   AF-D0GN09-F1
#
_cell.length_a   1.000
_cell.length_b   1.000
_cell.length_c   1.000
_cell.angle_alpha   90.00
_cell.angle_beta   90.00
_cell.angle_gamma   90.00
#
_symmetry.space_group_name_H-M   'P 1'
#
loop_
_entity.id
_entity.type
_entity.pdbx_description
1 polymer ?
#
loop_
_entity_poly.entity_id
_entity_poly.type
_entity_poly.pdbx_seq_one_letter_code
_entity_poly.pdbx_strand_id
1 'polypeptide(L)'
;SDRVTLTTGSLQMKDGDLVAIDVSQGHIGIGEKGIDALSLTDLELLGKTIDIAGVIKASKETRVMVSAGGQTYQYKTKEVKSKGETYSGIAVDGKAAGSMYAGKIDIISNDKGAGVNTKGDLVSVDDVVLTANGDITTNKVNAGKKVVYKTPKKVRIKGETTSGKKVQIKAKETEIDAKVITG
;
A
#
# COMPACT_ATOMS: atom_id res chain seq x y z
N SER A 1 -10.47 9.51 17.51
CA SER A 1 -9.86 8.63 16.51
C SER A 1 -9.96 9.37 15.21
N ASP A 2 -8.84 9.86 14.71
CA ASP A 2 -8.82 10.77 13.57
C ASP A 2 -8.46 9.94 12.35
N ARG A 3 -9.44 9.11 11.96
CA ARG A 3 -9.33 8.14 10.89
C ARG A 3 -10.10 8.63 9.68
N VAL A 4 -9.47 8.56 8.52
CA VAL A 4 -10.11 8.84 7.23
C VAL A 4 -9.94 7.63 6.31
N THR A 5 -11.05 7.20 5.70
CA THR A 5 -11.07 6.15 4.68
C THR A 5 -11.65 6.73 3.39
N LEU A 6 -10.87 6.74 2.31
CA LEU A 6 -11.32 7.03 0.95
C LEU A 6 -11.56 5.70 0.23
N THR A 7 -12.78 5.45 -0.22
CA THR A 7 -13.11 4.18 -0.86
C THR A 7 -14.03 4.33 -2.06
N THR A 8 -13.89 3.42 -3.03
CA THR A 8 -14.88 3.18 -4.09
C THR A 8 -15.83 2.03 -3.75
N GLY A 9 -15.67 1.42 -2.57
CA GLY A 9 -16.46 0.29 -2.12
C GLY A 9 -17.82 0.68 -1.57
N SER A 10 -18.73 -0.28 -1.59
CA SER A 10 -20.05 -0.18 -0.97
C SER A 10 -19.94 -0.41 0.53
N LEU A 11 -20.52 0.49 1.32
CA LEU A 11 -20.54 0.40 2.78
C LEU A 11 -21.54 -0.67 3.23
N GLN A 12 -21.10 -1.58 4.08
CA GLN A 12 -21.93 -2.58 4.73
C GLN A 12 -22.28 -2.10 6.13
N MET A 13 -23.56 -1.79 6.34
CA MET A 13 -24.08 -1.28 7.60
C MET A 13 -24.82 -2.38 8.35
N LYS A 14 -24.68 -2.43 9.67
CA LYS A 14 -25.48 -3.28 10.55
C LYS A 14 -25.85 -2.50 11.81
N ASP A 15 -27.14 -2.40 12.10
CA ASP A 15 -27.66 -1.71 13.29
C ASP A 15 -27.14 -0.26 13.43
N GLY A 16 -26.93 0.43 12.29
CA GLY A 16 -26.37 1.79 12.25
C GLY A 16 -24.84 1.88 12.27
N ASP A 17 -24.15 0.78 12.54
CA ASP A 17 -22.68 0.70 12.52
C ASP A 17 -22.15 0.33 11.13
N LEU A 18 -21.07 0.98 10.70
CA LEU A 18 -20.26 0.50 9.58
C LEU A 18 -19.48 -0.75 10.03
N VAL A 19 -19.77 -1.90 9.43
CA VAL A 19 -19.12 -3.17 9.77
C VAL A 19 -18.06 -3.56 8.75
N ALA A 20 -18.30 -3.30 7.47
CA ALA A 20 -17.36 -3.64 6.41
C ALA A 20 -17.49 -2.71 5.20
N ILE A 21 -16.47 -2.72 4.35
CA ILE A 21 -16.45 -2.05 3.06
C ILE A 21 -16.19 -3.11 2.00
N ASP A 22 -17.08 -3.19 1.02
CA ASP A 22 -17.00 -4.13 -0.08
C ASP A 22 -16.52 -3.41 -1.35
N VAL A 23 -15.31 -3.71 -1.80
CA VAL A 23 -14.74 -3.16 -3.03
C VAL A 23 -14.78 -4.22 -4.13
N SER A 24 -15.39 -3.88 -5.26
CA SER A 24 -15.42 -4.71 -6.47
C SER A 24 -14.92 -3.95 -7.71
N GLN A 25 -15.06 -2.63 -7.73
CA GLN A 25 -14.75 -1.77 -8.87
C GLN A 25 -14.35 -0.35 -8.42
N GLY A 26 -13.94 0.48 -9.40
CA GLY A 26 -13.65 1.90 -9.20
C GLY A 26 -12.16 2.21 -9.00
N HIS A 27 -11.77 3.40 -9.42
CA HIS A 27 -10.40 3.89 -9.37
C HIS A 27 -10.28 5.04 -8.37
N ILE A 28 -9.18 5.06 -7.63
CA ILE A 28 -8.78 6.20 -6.79
C ILE A 28 -7.55 6.83 -7.43
N GLY A 29 -7.64 8.12 -7.80
CA GLY A 29 -6.50 8.91 -8.23
C GLY A 29 -6.12 9.96 -7.20
N ILE A 30 -4.92 9.86 -6.63
CA ILE A 30 -4.33 10.94 -5.83
C ILE A 30 -3.54 11.84 -6.76
N GLY A 31 -4.09 13.01 -7.05
CA GLY A 31 -3.47 14.00 -7.93
C GLY A 31 -2.17 14.58 -7.37
N GLU A 32 -1.52 15.44 -8.17
CA GLU A 32 -0.20 16.01 -7.88
C GLU A 32 -0.12 16.79 -6.56
N LYS A 33 -1.24 17.37 -6.12
CA LYS A 33 -1.31 18.08 -4.82
C LYS A 33 -1.20 17.14 -3.61
N GLY A 34 -1.38 15.84 -3.80
CA GLY A 34 -1.19 14.85 -2.75
C GLY A 34 -2.28 14.88 -1.67
N ILE A 35 -1.92 14.37 -0.49
CA ILE A 35 -2.77 14.35 0.72
C ILE A 35 -1.94 14.87 1.89
N ASP A 36 -2.51 15.82 2.65
CA ASP A 36 -2.04 16.15 4.00
C ASP A 36 -2.84 15.33 5.02
N ALA A 37 -2.16 14.42 5.69
CA ALA A 37 -2.69 13.52 6.71
C ALA A 37 -1.94 13.69 8.05
N LEU A 38 -1.30 14.85 8.28
CA LEU A 38 -0.46 15.09 9.46
C LEU A 38 -1.23 15.00 10.79
N SER A 39 -2.54 15.27 10.77
CA SER A 39 -3.40 15.20 11.96
C SER A 39 -4.08 13.84 12.15
N LEU A 40 -3.88 12.87 11.25
CA LEU A 40 -4.61 11.61 11.27
C LEU A 40 -3.87 10.53 12.05
N THR A 41 -4.62 9.61 12.66
CA THR A 41 -4.07 8.35 13.16
C THR A 41 -4.04 7.28 12.06
N ASP A 42 -5.00 7.32 11.15
CA ASP A 42 -5.10 6.39 10.03
C ASP A 42 -5.59 7.10 8.75
N LEU A 43 -4.87 6.87 7.66
CA LEU A 43 -5.33 7.14 6.30
C LEU A 43 -5.45 5.82 5.54
N GLU A 44 -6.62 5.55 5.00
CA GLU A 44 -6.90 4.31 4.28
C GLU A 44 -7.45 4.61 2.88
N LEU A 45 -6.80 4.07 1.84
CA LEU A 45 -7.26 4.14 0.46
C LEU A 45 -7.69 2.74 0.02
N LEU A 46 -8.99 2.55 -0.25
CA LEU A 46 -9.60 1.26 -0.55
C LEU A 46 -10.31 1.31 -1.91
N GLY A 47 -9.65 0.87 -2.97
CA GLY A 47 -10.17 0.95 -4.35
C GLY A 47 -9.95 -0.34 -5.14
N LYS A 48 -10.55 -0.47 -6.33
CA LYS A 48 -10.20 -1.59 -7.23
C LYS A 48 -8.81 -1.38 -7.82
N THR A 49 -8.51 -0.14 -8.21
CA THR A 49 -7.17 0.33 -8.59
C THR A 49 -6.87 1.69 -7.95
N ILE A 50 -5.60 1.99 -7.72
CA ILE A 50 -5.14 3.21 -7.05
C ILE A 50 -3.90 3.77 -7.74
N ASP A 51 -3.99 5.01 -8.21
CA ASP A 51 -2.85 5.78 -8.72
C ASP A 51 -2.45 6.87 -7.73
N ILE A 52 -1.15 7.04 -7.51
CA ILE A 52 -0.61 8.07 -6.63
C ILE A 52 0.37 8.94 -7.41
N ALA A 53 -0.06 10.15 -7.78
CA ALA A 53 0.74 11.10 -8.54
C ALA A 53 1.42 12.17 -7.66
N GLY A 54 0.85 12.47 -6.48
CA GLY A 54 1.38 13.45 -5.53
C GLY A 54 1.73 12.85 -4.16
N VAL A 55 2.35 13.67 -3.32
CA VAL A 55 2.87 13.24 -2.02
C VAL A 55 1.76 12.97 -1.01
N ILE A 56 1.77 11.80 -0.38
CA ILE A 56 0.99 11.55 0.85
C ILE A 56 1.89 11.87 2.04
N LYS A 57 1.57 12.94 2.76
CA LYS A 57 2.33 13.43 3.92
C LYS A 57 1.55 13.14 5.19
N ALA A 58 2.06 12.22 6.00
CA ALA A 58 1.46 11.84 7.28
C ALA A 58 2.49 11.94 8.42
N SER A 59 2.01 12.00 9.66
CA SER A 59 2.88 12.08 10.83
C SER A 59 3.59 10.75 11.11
N LYS A 60 4.55 10.75 12.04
CA LYS A 60 5.25 9.53 12.48
C LYS A 60 4.35 8.61 13.31
N GLU A 61 3.18 9.09 13.72
CA GLU A 61 2.12 8.36 14.43
C GLU A 61 1.07 7.79 13.47
N THR A 62 1.00 8.29 12.23
CA THR A 62 -0.04 7.92 11.26
C THR A 62 0.30 6.61 10.54
N ARG A 63 -0.67 5.70 10.46
CA ARG A 63 -0.63 4.59 9.53
C ARG A 63 -1.25 4.99 8.20
N VAL A 64 -0.55 4.74 7.10
CA VAL A 64 -1.08 4.85 5.74
C VAL A 64 -1.26 3.44 5.17
N MET A 65 -2.49 3.10 4.80
CA MET A 65 -2.82 1.83 4.15
C MET A 65 -3.41 2.06 2.77
N VAL A 66 -2.80 1.46 1.75
CA VAL A 66 -3.29 1.47 0.37
C VAL A 66 -3.65 0.03 0.00
N SER A 67 -4.93 -0.26 -0.20
CA SER A 67 -5.41 -1.61 -0.48
C SER A 67 -6.23 -1.64 -1.76
N ALA A 68 -5.69 -2.29 -2.79
CA ALA A 68 -6.31 -2.42 -4.10
C ALA A 68 -6.79 -3.84 -4.41
N GLY A 69 -7.81 -3.94 -5.25
CA GLY A 69 -8.40 -5.20 -5.73
C GLY A 69 -9.82 -5.45 -5.21
N GLY A 70 -10.42 -6.54 -5.69
CA GLY A 70 -11.68 -7.07 -5.18
C GLY A 70 -11.48 -7.59 -3.76
N GLN A 71 -12.08 -6.92 -2.78
CA GLN A 71 -11.82 -7.19 -1.36
C GLN A 71 -13.01 -6.83 -0.47
N THR A 72 -13.13 -7.52 0.66
CA THR A 72 -13.92 -7.09 1.80
C THR A 72 -12.96 -6.60 2.88
N TYR A 73 -13.16 -5.37 3.33
CA TYR A 73 -12.42 -4.75 4.41
C TYR A 73 -13.29 -4.67 5.67
N GLN A 74 -12.84 -5.24 6.78
CA GLN A 74 -13.55 -5.22 8.06
C GLN A 74 -13.24 -3.93 8.82
N TYR A 75 -14.25 -3.11 9.10
CA TYR A 75 -14.03 -1.73 9.57
C TYR A 75 -13.38 -1.65 10.95
N LYS A 76 -13.80 -2.50 11.90
CA LYS A 76 -13.29 -2.49 13.28
C LYS A 76 -11.89 -3.11 13.40
N THR A 77 -11.63 -4.22 12.71
CA THR A 77 -10.36 -4.98 12.82
C THR A 77 -9.30 -4.54 11.82
N LYS A 78 -9.69 -3.76 10.80
CA LYS A 78 -8.87 -3.38 9.64
C LYS A 78 -8.36 -4.57 8.81
N GLU A 79 -9.05 -5.71 8.92
CA GLU A 79 -8.71 -6.92 8.18
C GLU A 79 -9.16 -6.78 6.72
N VAL A 80 -8.27 -7.14 5.79
CA VAL A 80 -8.56 -7.17 4.36
C VAL A 80 -8.66 -8.63 3.91
N LYS A 81 -9.78 -8.99 3.28
CA LYS A 81 -10.03 -10.32 2.69
C LYS A 81 -10.20 -10.18 1.18
N SER A 82 -9.33 -10.83 0.41
CA SER A 82 -9.47 -10.89 -1.05
C SER A 82 -10.75 -11.64 -1.44
N LYS A 83 -11.43 -11.19 -2.49
CA LYS A 83 -12.54 -11.89 -3.14
C LYS A 83 -12.08 -12.96 -4.13
N GLY A 84 -10.77 -13.07 -4.35
CA GLY A 84 -10.18 -14.08 -5.24
C GLY A 84 -10.34 -13.79 -6.73
N GLU A 85 -10.69 -12.55 -7.08
CA GLU A 85 -10.80 -12.06 -8.45
C GLU A 85 -9.42 -12.03 -9.15
N THR A 86 -9.42 -11.92 -10.47
CA THR A 86 -8.22 -11.88 -11.30
C THR A 86 -8.07 -10.49 -11.92
N TYR A 87 -6.85 -9.99 -12.00
CA TYR A 87 -6.53 -8.74 -12.68
C TYR A 87 -5.14 -8.83 -13.29
N SER A 88 -4.99 -8.32 -14.51
CA SER A 88 -3.71 -8.26 -15.22
C SER A 88 -3.22 -6.83 -15.25
N GLY A 89 -2.07 -6.57 -14.63
CA GLY A 89 -1.45 -5.24 -14.60
C GLY A 89 -1.16 -4.76 -13.19
N ILE A 90 -1.01 -3.45 -13.04
CA ILE A 90 -0.69 -2.80 -11.77
C ILE A 90 -1.99 -2.28 -11.14
N ALA A 91 -2.25 -2.68 -9.89
CA ALA A 91 -3.42 -2.21 -9.13
C ALA A 91 -3.08 -1.08 -8.16
N VAL A 92 -1.82 -0.96 -7.75
CA VAL A 92 -1.29 0.22 -7.03
C VAL A 92 -0.10 0.77 -7.80
N ASP A 93 -0.25 1.94 -8.42
CA ASP A 93 0.81 2.60 -9.20
C ASP A 93 1.16 3.99 -8.63
N GLY A 94 2.28 4.06 -7.90
CA GLY A 94 2.90 5.30 -7.47
C GLY A 94 3.79 5.86 -8.57
N LYS A 95 3.47 7.06 -9.06
CA LYS A 95 4.30 7.82 -10.02
C LYS A 95 5.56 8.36 -9.32
N ALA A 96 6.48 8.95 -10.08
CA ALA A 96 7.77 9.40 -9.54
C ALA A 96 7.63 10.46 -8.43
N ALA A 97 6.62 11.34 -8.52
CA ALA A 97 6.30 12.31 -7.48
C ALA A 97 5.31 11.77 -6.41
N GLY A 98 4.80 10.55 -6.60
CA GLY A 98 3.87 9.87 -5.69
C GLY A 98 4.57 9.22 -4.51
N SER A 99 5.26 10.01 -3.71
CA SER A 99 5.95 9.55 -2.49
C SER A 99 4.99 9.47 -1.30
N MET A 100 5.30 8.60 -0.34
CA MET A 100 4.54 8.45 0.90
C MET A 100 5.47 8.58 2.11
N TYR A 101 5.10 9.44 3.05
CA TYR A 101 5.80 9.66 4.31
C TYR A 101 4.83 9.40 5.46
N ALA A 102 5.12 8.44 6.33
CA ALA A 102 4.20 8.06 7.41
C ALA A 102 4.91 7.43 8.61
N GLY A 103 4.13 7.18 9.67
CA GLY A 103 4.53 6.33 10.78
C GLY A 103 4.73 4.90 10.35
N LYS A 104 3.75 4.34 9.62
CA LYS A 104 3.78 3.01 9.03
C LYS A 104 3.11 3.02 7.65
N ILE A 105 3.64 2.24 6.70
CA ILE A 105 3.09 2.11 5.35
C ILE A 105 2.74 0.64 5.09
N ASP A 106 1.48 0.38 4.72
CA ASP A 106 1.03 -0.92 4.21
C ASP A 106 0.44 -0.76 2.79
N ILE A 107 0.98 -1.49 1.82
CA ILE A 107 0.48 -1.55 0.45
C ILE A 107 0.05 -2.98 0.14
N ILE A 108 -1.21 -3.15 -0.28
CA ILE A 108 -1.85 -4.44 -0.50
C ILE A 108 -2.48 -4.46 -1.89
N SER A 109 -2.19 -5.50 -2.68
CA SER A 109 -2.83 -5.76 -3.98
C SER A 109 -3.37 -7.19 -4.00
N ASN A 110 -4.70 -7.32 -3.99
CA ASN A 110 -5.39 -8.56 -3.63
C ASN A 110 -5.85 -9.44 -4.79
N ASP A 111 -6.02 -8.88 -5.98
CA ASP A 111 -6.46 -9.67 -7.14
C ASP A 111 -5.32 -10.54 -7.67
N LYS A 112 -5.64 -11.77 -8.09
CA LYS A 112 -4.67 -12.69 -8.67
C LYS A 112 -4.05 -12.06 -9.91
N GLY A 113 -2.73 -11.91 -9.91
CA GLY A 113 -1.98 -11.26 -10.99
C GLY A 113 -1.79 -9.75 -10.82
N ALA A 114 -2.47 -9.10 -9.87
CA ALA A 114 -2.37 -7.65 -9.68
C ALA A 114 -1.09 -7.24 -8.97
N GLY A 115 -0.27 -6.46 -9.68
CA GLY A 115 1.01 -5.97 -9.18
C GLY A 115 0.93 -4.63 -8.43
N VAL A 116 2.07 -4.28 -7.84
CA VAL A 116 2.36 -3.00 -7.21
C VAL A 116 3.58 -2.39 -7.89
N ASN A 117 3.52 -1.11 -8.23
CA ASN A 117 4.66 -0.36 -8.74
C ASN A 117 4.78 0.97 -7.98
N THR A 118 5.93 1.28 -7.38
CA THR A 118 6.15 2.57 -6.70
C THR A 118 7.44 3.22 -7.21
N LYS A 119 7.31 4.28 -8.00
CA LYS A 119 8.43 5.07 -8.53
C LYS A 119 8.89 6.16 -7.56
N GLY A 120 7.97 6.68 -6.73
CA GLY A 120 8.27 7.61 -5.64
C GLY A 120 8.87 6.92 -4.41
N ASP A 121 9.22 7.73 -3.43
CA ASP A 121 9.86 7.29 -2.18
C ASP A 121 8.79 6.77 -1.21
N LEU A 122 9.03 5.61 -0.62
CA LEU A 122 8.29 5.13 0.55
C LEU A 122 9.14 5.33 1.80
N VAL A 123 8.72 6.22 2.71
CA VAL A 123 9.48 6.55 3.91
C VAL A 123 8.62 6.35 5.16
N SER A 124 9.09 5.48 6.04
CA SER A 124 8.42 5.09 7.28
C SER A 124 9.39 5.12 8.45
N VAL A 125 8.96 5.65 9.61
CA VAL A 125 9.75 5.48 10.84
C VAL A 125 9.59 4.10 11.47
N ASP A 126 8.56 3.35 11.07
CA ASP A 126 8.28 1.98 11.50
C ASP A 126 8.56 1.00 10.36
N ASP A 127 7.60 0.14 10.02
CA ASP A 127 7.70 -0.83 8.94
C ASP A 127 7.17 -0.24 7.62
N VAL A 128 7.70 -0.75 6.50
CA VAL A 128 7.04 -0.69 5.18
C VAL A 128 6.71 -2.11 4.75
N VAL A 129 5.44 -2.39 4.49
CA VAL A 129 4.97 -3.72 4.11
C VAL A 129 4.27 -3.65 2.76
N LEU A 130 4.77 -4.40 1.78
CA LEU A 130 4.17 -4.55 0.46
C LEU A 130 3.76 -6.00 0.24
N THR A 131 2.47 -6.23 0.01
CA THR A 131 1.93 -7.54 -0.34
C THR A 131 1.17 -7.44 -1.66
N ALA A 132 1.47 -8.32 -2.60
CA ALA A 132 0.79 -8.36 -3.89
C ALA A 132 0.57 -9.79 -4.37
N ASN A 133 -0.49 -10.02 -5.11
CA ASN A 133 -0.73 -11.27 -5.84
C ASN A 133 -0.23 -11.22 -7.31
N GLY A 134 0.47 -10.15 -7.68
CA GLY A 134 1.26 -9.97 -8.89
C GLY A 134 2.68 -9.52 -8.57
N ASP A 135 3.38 -8.91 -9.52
CA ASP A 135 4.75 -8.42 -9.31
C ASP A 135 4.79 -7.20 -8.38
N ILE A 136 5.88 -7.05 -7.63
CA ILE A 136 6.16 -5.83 -6.85
C ILE A 136 7.40 -5.18 -7.44
N THR A 137 7.29 -3.93 -7.87
CA THR A 137 8.42 -3.09 -8.26
C THR A 137 8.51 -1.85 -7.38
N THR A 138 9.66 -1.61 -6.77
CA THR A 138 9.91 -0.39 -5.98
C THR A 138 11.16 0.32 -6.47
N ASN A 139 11.12 1.66 -6.40
CA ASN A 139 12.29 2.50 -6.61
C ASN A 139 13.03 2.69 -5.29
N LYS A 140 12.49 3.49 -4.36
CA LYS A 140 13.15 3.76 -3.07
C LYS A 140 12.24 3.46 -1.89
N VAL A 141 12.76 2.70 -0.93
CA VAL A 141 12.08 2.36 0.32
C VAL A 141 13.02 2.60 1.50
N ASN A 142 12.59 3.38 2.48
CA ASN A 142 13.31 3.61 3.73
C ASN A 142 12.38 3.33 4.92
N ALA A 143 12.72 2.33 5.72
CA ALA A 143 11.98 1.98 6.92
C ALA A 143 12.88 2.05 8.16
N GLY A 144 12.44 2.74 9.21
CA GLY A 144 13.14 2.76 10.50
C GLY A 144 13.19 1.40 11.19
N LYS A 145 12.29 0.48 10.83
CA LYS A 145 12.32 -0.92 11.28
C LYS A 145 12.49 -1.88 10.11
N LYS A 146 11.42 -2.51 9.62
CA LYS A 146 11.51 -3.58 8.62
C LYS A 146 10.96 -3.13 7.29
N VAL A 147 11.55 -3.65 6.21
CA VAL A 147 10.92 -3.66 4.89
C VAL A 147 10.50 -5.09 4.58
N VAL A 148 9.24 -5.28 4.21
CA VAL A 148 8.67 -6.61 3.93
C VAL A 148 8.04 -6.61 2.55
N TYR A 149 8.52 -7.49 1.67
CA TYR A 149 7.95 -7.77 0.36
C TYR A 149 7.37 -9.18 0.36
N LYS A 150 6.10 -9.33 -0.03
CA LYS A 150 5.41 -10.63 -0.13
C LYS A 150 4.64 -10.74 -1.44
N THR A 151 5.02 -11.68 -2.28
CA THR A 151 4.31 -12.00 -3.52
C THR A 151 4.57 -13.44 -3.96
N PRO A 152 3.63 -14.12 -4.63
CA PRO A 152 3.90 -15.40 -5.28
C PRO A 152 4.65 -15.25 -6.62
N LYS A 153 4.93 -14.01 -7.06
CA LYS A 153 5.56 -13.67 -8.34
C LYS A 153 6.93 -13.04 -8.10
N LYS A 154 7.26 -11.96 -8.80
CA LYS A 154 8.58 -11.33 -8.78
C LYS A 154 8.60 -10.08 -7.90
N VAL A 155 9.71 -9.89 -7.19
CA VAL A 155 10.08 -8.60 -6.60
C VAL A 155 11.20 -8.00 -7.43
N ARG A 156 11.05 -6.74 -7.84
CA ARG A 156 12.11 -5.95 -8.50
C ARG A 156 12.40 -4.70 -7.69
N ILE A 157 13.64 -4.56 -7.24
CA ILE A 157 14.12 -3.38 -6.54
C ILE A 157 15.03 -2.62 -7.50
N LYS A 158 14.56 -1.48 -8.01
CA LYS A 158 15.25 -0.67 -9.02
C LYS A 158 16.14 0.43 -8.42
N GLY A 159 15.88 0.83 -7.18
CA GLY A 159 16.65 1.82 -6.44
C GLY A 159 16.91 1.36 -5.01
N GLU A 160 17.13 2.27 -4.08
CA GLU A 160 17.60 1.88 -2.75
C GLU A 160 16.50 1.32 -1.84
N THR A 161 16.76 0.20 -1.16
CA THR A 161 15.96 -0.24 0.00
C THR A 161 16.82 -0.19 1.26
N THR A 162 16.44 0.66 2.21
CA THR A 162 17.10 0.80 3.51
C THR A 162 16.14 0.45 4.64
N SER A 163 16.67 -0.28 5.62
CA SER A 163 15.90 -0.80 6.74
C SER A 163 16.72 -0.71 8.02
N GLY A 164 16.17 -0.14 9.09
CA GLY A 164 16.83 -0.09 10.40
C GLY A 164 16.92 -1.44 11.12
N LYS A 165 16.23 -2.50 10.65
CA LYS A 165 16.29 -3.84 11.25
C LYS A 165 16.47 -4.99 10.27
N LYS A 166 15.55 -5.16 9.31
CA LYS A 166 15.65 -6.24 8.32
C LYS A 166 14.83 -5.97 7.07
N VAL A 167 15.36 -6.42 5.94
CA VAL A 167 14.61 -6.58 4.70
C VAL A 167 14.19 -8.05 4.58
N GLN A 168 12.90 -8.30 4.39
CA GLN A 168 12.35 -9.64 4.19
C GLN A 168 11.68 -9.71 2.83
N ILE A 169 12.14 -10.62 1.97
CA ILE A 169 11.56 -10.84 0.64
C ILE A 169 11.06 -12.28 0.57
N LYS A 170 9.75 -12.43 0.36
CA LYS A 170 9.11 -13.71 0.01
C LYS A 170 8.54 -13.57 -1.38
N ALA A 171 9.27 -14.09 -2.37
CA ALA A 171 8.96 -14.01 -3.78
C ALA A 171 9.36 -15.31 -4.49
N LYS A 172 8.77 -15.60 -5.66
CA LYS A 172 9.26 -16.67 -6.54
C LYS A 172 10.58 -16.27 -7.18
N GLU A 173 10.73 -14.99 -7.50
CA GLU A 173 11.92 -14.42 -8.13
C GLU A 173 12.21 -13.06 -7.50
N THR A 174 13.50 -12.72 -7.36
CA THR A 174 13.95 -11.42 -6.88
C THR A 174 15.00 -10.87 -7.85
N GLU A 175 14.78 -9.65 -8.34
CA GLU A 175 15.71 -8.89 -9.18
C GLU A 175 16.10 -7.62 -8.41
N ILE A 176 17.39 -7.42 -8.18
CA ILE A 176 17.92 -6.28 -7.43
C ILE A 176 18.97 -5.61 -8.32
N ASP A 177 18.58 -4.50 -8.95
CA ASP A 177 19.47 -3.67 -9.78
C ASP A 177 19.99 -2.48 -8.96
N ALA A 178 20.10 -2.65 -7.64
CA ALA A 178 20.23 -1.54 -6.71
C ALA A 178 20.84 -1.93 -5.35
N LYS A 179 20.90 -0.96 -4.43
CA LYS A 179 21.49 -1.11 -3.09
C LYS A 179 20.43 -1.52 -2.07
N VAL A 180 20.73 -2.55 -1.28
CA VAL A 180 19.93 -2.95 -0.11
C VAL A 180 20.78 -2.82 1.14
N ILE A 181 20.30 -2.05 2.12
CA ILE A 181 21.02 -1.76 3.37
C ILE A 181 20.15 -2.17 4.56
N THR A 182 20.75 -2.94 5.47
CA THR A 182 20.16 -3.31 6.75
C THR A 182 21.06 -2.86 7.88
N GLY A 183 20.49 -2.17 8.88
CA GLY A 183 21.14 -1.87 10.16
C GLY A 183 21.18 -3.05 11.12
#